data_AF-A0A2S9F6F6-F1
#
_entry.id   AF-A0A2S9F6F6-F1
#
_cell.length_a   1.000
_cell.length_b   1.000
_cell.length_c   1.000
_cell.angle_alpha   90.00
_cell.angle_beta   90.00
_cell.angle_gamma   90.00
#
_symmetry.space_group_name_H-M   'P 1'
#
loop_
_entity.id
_entity.type
_entity.pdbx_description
1 polymer ?
#
loop_
_entity_poly.entity_id
_entity_poly.type
_entity_poly.pdbx_seq_one_letter_code
_entity_poly.pdbx_strand_id
1 'polypeptide(L)'
;VVTARMRSPLARKTFWNGDDAVQCMRACHVTAWTAGLGALVLAPPVMDGRTGFHGVVGVVLLTANALLLLVVVVATASPEATGRGGRPAPLTIRRRLKRTRWIALGVLAVSLIWVAVTYDTPRDVEPSPFPGLHNSIHSLVAIQFALLVAVGVGIAMSKVHLDTEAGYEPTLNGFTAWFVALLGWLLGGGFSAGVGLWTAQTLGTWTYSAELAADAVRSRSAAPLIVPPAYVWAAVGTLIVLAFAVAAAIRLAVRVFGKRALLDIDTIAEQGAVENNAPGEVLKKIILSRRLARLTEGGPGLIASLVLVASALVLVAAALLFVISVPFVDGFVRDKLGNIAVGATVAIVVAFLGLVAGALRNRQTRRVAAILWDVITFWPRANHPLTPPSYGGRTVFDLRLRMRELVESEEPTRVVLVAHSQGTIIAAATLMQTIEPKERYPLLTFGSPLRRLYACNFPAYFGRNTLHALTNFASADRFAPRTPRWINLWALTDPIGGWVFATRPAYVDADDPPTPMREVLNGVDCRVFDVRQQFPRVGDYDVSRDGAVCGHSGFWDRSEYAKAVDVLQALVAPDSDGTVNATAPPTA
;
A
#
# COMPACT_ATOMS: atom_id res chain seq x y z
N VAL A 1 -17.32 12.51 -7.85
CA VAL A 1 -17.27 12.99 -9.26
C VAL A 1 -16.27 14.12 -9.36
N VAL A 2 -15.07 13.82 -9.89
CA VAL A 2 -14.08 14.85 -10.24
C VAL A 2 -14.24 15.05 -11.74
N THR A 3 -15.06 16.02 -12.12
CA THR A 3 -15.30 16.41 -13.51
C THR A 3 -14.02 16.96 -14.14
N ALA A 4 -13.87 16.78 -15.46
CA ALA A 4 -12.76 17.15 -16.33
C ALA A 4 -12.23 18.61 -16.29
N ARG A 5 -12.74 19.45 -15.38
CA ARG A 5 -12.32 20.85 -15.17
C ARG A 5 -11.51 21.11 -13.89
N MET A 6 -11.39 20.16 -12.96
CA MET A 6 -10.59 20.40 -11.74
C MET A 6 -9.13 20.00 -11.94
N ARG A 7 -8.21 20.95 -11.74
CA ARG A 7 -6.80 20.66 -11.45
C ARG A 7 -6.75 19.57 -10.37
N SER A 8 -5.83 18.60 -10.51
CA SER A 8 -5.59 17.54 -9.53
C SER A 8 -5.60 18.10 -8.10
N PRO A 9 -6.19 17.39 -7.11
CA PRO A 9 -6.13 17.81 -5.70
C PRO A 9 -4.69 18.09 -5.23
N LEU A 10 -3.70 17.41 -5.84
CA LEU A 10 -2.28 17.58 -5.58
C LEU A 10 -1.77 19.00 -5.91
N ALA A 11 -2.41 19.71 -6.83
CA ALA A 11 -2.07 21.09 -7.19
C ALA A 11 -2.52 22.12 -6.14
N ARG A 12 -3.32 21.72 -5.14
CA ARG A 12 -3.76 22.63 -4.08
C ARG A 12 -2.63 22.84 -3.07
N LYS A 13 -2.31 24.10 -2.75
CA LYS A 13 -1.29 24.44 -1.73
C LYS A 13 -1.57 23.82 -0.36
N THR A 14 -2.85 23.57 -0.05
CA THR A 14 -3.29 23.00 1.23
C THR A 14 -3.25 21.48 1.27
N PHE A 15 -2.87 20.80 0.17
CA PHE A 15 -2.92 19.33 0.09
C PHE A 15 -2.05 18.64 1.15
N TRP A 16 -0.90 19.23 1.45
CA TRP A 16 0.07 18.68 2.42
C TRP A 16 -0.18 19.10 3.86
N ASN A 17 -1.18 19.96 4.12
CA ASN A 17 -1.50 20.40 5.47
C ASN A 17 -1.96 19.21 6.32
N GLY A 18 -1.59 19.21 7.61
CA GLY A 18 -2.04 18.19 8.54
C GLY A 18 -3.56 18.16 8.65
N ASP A 19 -4.14 16.97 8.52
CA ASP A 19 -5.58 16.77 8.63
C ASP A 19 -5.98 16.59 10.11
N ASP A 20 -6.92 17.43 10.58
CA ASP A 20 -7.52 17.33 11.90
C ASP A 20 -8.20 15.97 12.15
N ALA A 21 -8.64 15.31 11.07
CA ALA A 21 -9.27 14.01 11.14
C ALA A 21 -8.35 12.94 11.73
N VAL A 22 -7.04 13.03 11.50
CA VAL A 22 -6.07 12.08 12.09
C VAL A 22 -6.15 12.10 13.62
N GLN A 23 -6.26 13.28 14.23
CA GLN A 23 -6.32 13.41 15.67
C GLN A 23 -7.67 12.97 16.24
N CYS A 24 -8.76 13.27 15.54
CA CYS A 24 -10.10 12.82 15.93
C CYS A 24 -10.21 11.30 15.85
N MET A 25 -9.78 10.72 14.72
CA MET A 25 -9.75 9.27 14.52
C MET A 25 -8.85 8.57 15.54
N ARG A 26 -7.70 9.16 15.90
CA ARG A 26 -6.86 8.62 16.99
C ARG A 26 -7.60 8.58 18.31
N ALA A 27 -8.34 9.65 18.65
CA ALA A 27 -9.12 9.70 19.88
C ALA A 27 -10.24 8.64 19.87
N CYS A 28 -10.94 8.48 18.75
CA CYS A 28 -11.96 7.44 18.58
C CYS A 28 -11.37 6.03 18.76
N HIS A 29 -10.23 5.74 18.12
CA HIS A 29 -9.57 4.43 18.22
C HIS A 29 -9.12 4.13 19.66
N VAL A 30 -8.39 5.06 20.30
CA VAL A 30 -7.94 4.85 21.68
C VAL A 30 -9.12 4.62 22.61
N THR A 31 -10.19 5.42 22.46
CA THR A 31 -11.42 5.26 23.25
C THR A 31 -12.09 3.92 23.01
N ALA A 32 -12.21 3.49 21.75
CA ALA A 32 -12.85 2.21 21.42
C ALA A 32 -12.09 1.02 22.02
N TRP A 33 -10.75 1.07 21.98
CA TRP A 33 -9.91 0.03 22.58
C TRP A 33 -10.01 0.03 24.11
N THR A 34 -9.90 1.19 24.77
CA THR A 34 -9.96 1.24 26.24
C THR A 34 -11.34 0.94 26.79
N ALA A 35 -12.40 1.47 26.17
CA ALA A 35 -13.77 1.21 26.56
C ALA A 35 -14.20 -0.23 26.26
N GLY A 36 -13.77 -0.78 25.12
CA GLY A 36 -13.99 -2.18 24.77
C GLY A 36 -13.33 -3.13 25.78
N LEU A 37 -12.08 -2.86 26.17
CA LEU A 37 -11.38 -3.63 27.19
C LEU A 37 -12.06 -3.51 28.57
N GLY A 38 -12.49 -2.31 28.95
CA GLY A 38 -13.22 -2.09 30.21
C GLY A 38 -14.53 -2.87 30.25
N ALA A 39 -15.30 -2.85 29.15
CA ALA A 39 -16.52 -3.64 29.02
C ALA A 39 -16.25 -5.15 29.10
N LEU A 40 -15.17 -5.64 28.45
CA LEU A 40 -14.79 -7.05 28.52
C LEU A 40 -14.48 -7.47 29.96
N VAL A 41 -13.65 -6.71 30.69
CA VAL A 41 -13.27 -7.07 32.07
C VAL A 41 -14.46 -7.02 33.04
N LEU A 42 -15.45 -6.15 32.79
CA LEU A 42 -16.66 -6.03 33.61
C LEU A 42 -17.77 -7.03 33.25
N ALA A 43 -17.69 -7.72 32.12
CA ALA A 43 -18.76 -8.63 31.70
C ALA A 43 -18.96 -9.81 32.68
N PRO A 44 -17.92 -10.54 33.14
CA PRO A 44 -18.10 -11.62 34.12
C PRO A 44 -18.75 -11.18 35.44
N PRO A 45 -18.24 -10.18 36.19
CA PRO A 45 -18.82 -9.82 37.50
C PRO A 45 -20.26 -9.32 37.42
N VAL A 46 -20.68 -8.77 36.27
CA VAL A 46 -22.07 -8.34 36.05
C VAL A 46 -22.97 -9.52 35.69
N MET A 47 -22.49 -10.46 34.87
CA MET A 47 -23.28 -11.62 34.45
C MET A 47 -23.44 -12.67 35.54
N ASP A 48 -22.49 -12.77 36.47
CA ASP A 48 -22.60 -13.66 37.64
C ASP A 48 -23.65 -13.19 38.67
N GLY A 49 -24.38 -12.10 38.38
CA GLY A 49 -25.62 -11.77 39.08
C GLY A 49 -25.45 -11.24 40.49
N ARG A 50 -24.34 -10.55 40.79
CA ARG A 50 -24.12 -9.93 42.11
C ARG A 50 -25.23 -8.95 42.47
N THR A 51 -25.81 -9.14 43.65
CA THR A 51 -26.86 -8.27 44.18
C THR A 51 -26.28 -7.14 45.04
N GLY A 52 -27.07 -6.09 45.30
CA GLY A 52 -26.68 -4.97 46.15
C GLY A 52 -25.70 -3.97 45.48
N PHE A 53 -24.98 -3.21 46.30
CA PHE A 53 -24.13 -2.10 45.86
C PHE A 53 -23.09 -2.51 44.81
N HIS A 54 -22.44 -3.66 44.99
CA HIS A 54 -21.38 -4.09 44.08
C HIS A 54 -21.88 -4.40 42.67
N GLY A 55 -23.06 -5.01 42.55
CA GLY A 55 -23.71 -5.28 41.26
C GLY A 55 -24.09 -3.99 40.55
N VAL A 56 -24.67 -3.03 41.28
CA VAL A 56 -25.04 -1.71 40.73
C VAL A 56 -23.82 -0.98 40.18
N VAL A 57 -22.71 -0.93 40.92
CA VAL A 57 -21.47 -0.29 40.45
C VAL A 57 -20.92 -1.00 39.21
N GLY A 58 -20.93 -2.33 39.19
CA GLY A 58 -20.51 -3.11 38.01
C GLY A 58 -21.32 -2.77 36.76
N VAL A 59 -22.65 -2.74 36.88
CA VAL A 59 -23.57 -2.37 35.77
C VAL A 59 -23.34 -0.93 35.31
N VAL A 60 -23.15 0.01 36.24
CA VAL A 60 -22.88 1.42 35.92
C VAL A 60 -21.56 1.56 35.15
N LEU A 61 -20.50 0.91 35.60
CA LEU A 61 -19.20 0.94 34.90
C LEU A 61 -19.28 0.26 33.53
N LEU A 62 -20.01 -0.85 33.41
CA LEU A 62 -20.20 -1.54 32.13
C LEU A 62 -20.97 -0.66 31.15
N THR A 63 -22.04 -0.02 31.62
CA THR A 63 -22.85 0.91 30.81
C THR A 63 -22.03 2.14 30.41
N ALA A 64 -21.20 2.68 31.31
CA ALA A 64 -20.30 3.79 30.98
C ALA A 64 -19.32 3.41 29.85
N ASN A 65 -18.70 2.23 29.93
CA ASN A 65 -17.82 1.72 28.86
C ASN A 65 -18.60 1.50 27.54
N ALA A 66 -19.78 0.88 27.61
CA ALA A 66 -20.63 0.65 26.42
C ALA A 66 -21.06 1.96 25.75
N LEU A 67 -21.45 2.97 26.53
CA LEU A 67 -21.80 4.31 26.03
C LEU A 67 -20.61 5.02 25.40
N LEU A 68 -19.44 4.96 26.03
CA LEU A 68 -18.21 5.53 25.47
C LEU A 68 -17.87 4.89 24.11
N LEU A 69 -17.96 3.56 24.04
CA LEU A 69 -17.74 2.81 22.80
C LEU A 69 -18.76 3.20 21.73
N LEU A 70 -20.06 3.24 22.06
CA LEU A 70 -21.13 3.64 21.15
C LEU A 70 -20.90 5.05 20.59
N VAL A 71 -20.58 6.01 21.46
CA VAL A 71 -20.33 7.41 21.06
C VAL A 71 -19.19 7.49 20.03
N VAL A 72 -18.08 6.77 20.23
CA VAL A 72 -16.96 6.83 19.29
C VAL A 72 -17.18 6.02 18.02
N VAL A 73 -17.96 4.95 18.06
CA VAL A 73 -18.40 4.22 16.86
C VAL A 73 -19.28 5.12 16.00
N VAL A 74 -20.28 5.78 16.58
CA VAL A 74 -21.14 6.74 15.88
C VAL A 74 -20.33 7.94 15.36
N ALA A 75 -19.41 8.48 16.15
CA ALA A 75 -18.52 9.54 15.69
C ALA A 75 -17.66 9.08 14.50
N THR A 76 -17.17 7.83 14.52
CA THR A 76 -16.38 7.24 13.43
C THR A 76 -17.22 6.99 12.18
N ALA A 77 -18.55 6.89 12.27
CA ALA A 77 -19.43 6.84 11.10
C ALA A 77 -19.65 8.23 10.49
N SER A 78 -19.55 9.31 11.27
CA SER A 78 -19.81 10.68 10.82
C SER A 78 -18.54 11.36 10.26
N PRO A 79 -18.50 11.71 8.96
CA PRO A 79 -17.43 12.52 8.40
C PRO A 79 -17.32 13.90 9.07
N GLU A 80 -18.44 14.49 9.49
CA GLU A 80 -18.47 15.80 10.14
C GLU A 80 -17.89 15.77 11.55
N ALA A 81 -18.20 14.72 12.33
CA ALA A 81 -17.66 14.56 13.67
C ALA A 81 -16.14 14.31 13.65
N THR A 82 -15.66 13.60 12.63
CA THR A 82 -14.25 13.25 12.48
C THR A 82 -13.47 14.25 11.62
N GLY A 83 -14.12 15.14 10.87
CA GLY A 83 -13.48 16.04 9.92
C GLY A 83 -13.02 15.35 8.62
N ARG A 84 -13.47 14.12 8.35
CA ARG A 84 -13.10 13.39 7.13
C ARG A 84 -13.78 14.00 5.91
N GLY A 85 -13.10 13.98 4.78
CA GLY A 85 -13.62 14.53 3.52
C GLY A 85 -13.24 16.00 3.25
N GLY A 86 -12.28 16.55 3.98
CA GLY A 86 -11.71 17.88 3.71
C GLY A 86 -12.46 19.04 4.35
N ARG A 87 -13.43 18.77 5.23
CA ARG A 87 -14.09 19.78 6.07
C ARG A 87 -13.66 19.57 7.52
N PRO A 88 -13.04 20.55 8.18
CA PRO A 88 -12.58 20.38 9.56
C PRO A 88 -13.76 20.16 10.50
N ALA A 89 -13.60 19.27 11.48
CA ALA A 89 -14.60 19.08 12.52
C ALA A 89 -14.78 20.36 13.36
N PRO A 90 -16.00 20.69 13.82
CA PRO A 90 -16.22 21.80 14.74
C PRO A 90 -15.31 21.72 15.97
N LEU A 91 -14.73 22.86 16.36
CA LEU A 91 -13.75 22.94 17.46
C LEU A 91 -14.24 22.27 18.74
N THR A 92 -15.53 22.43 19.06
CA THR A 92 -16.18 21.84 20.23
C THR A 92 -16.19 20.31 20.16
N ILE A 93 -16.58 19.73 19.02
CA ILE A 93 -16.63 18.28 18.82
C ILE A 93 -15.21 17.70 18.90
N ARG A 94 -14.26 18.34 18.21
CA ARG A 94 -12.84 17.94 18.22
C ARG A 94 -12.27 17.92 19.65
N ARG A 95 -12.54 18.95 20.45
CA ARG A 95 -12.11 19.02 21.86
C ARG A 95 -12.78 17.93 22.70
N ARG A 96 -14.08 17.68 22.51
CA ARG A 96 -14.83 16.64 23.23
C ARG A 96 -14.26 15.26 22.93
N LEU A 97 -14.11 14.88 21.66
CA LEU A 97 -13.52 13.59 21.27
C LEU A 97 -12.13 13.38 21.87
N LYS A 98 -11.27 14.41 21.84
CA LYS A 98 -9.94 14.37 22.45
C LYS A 98 -9.97 14.20 23.98
N ARG A 99 -11.00 14.70 24.66
CA ARG A 99 -11.21 14.47 26.10
C ARG A 99 -11.76 13.08 26.37
N THR A 100 -12.67 12.58 25.53
CA THR A 100 -13.28 11.25 25.67
C THR A 100 -12.24 10.15 25.79
N ARG A 101 -11.12 10.21 25.06
CA ARG A 101 -10.04 9.22 25.19
C ARG A 101 -9.44 9.13 26.60
N TRP A 102 -9.31 10.27 27.29
CA TRP A 102 -8.76 10.33 28.63
C TRP A 102 -9.79 9.90 29.67
N ILE A 103 -11.05 10.27 29.46
CA ILE A 103 -12.18 9.79 30.27
C ILE A 103 -12.25 8.26 30.18
N ALA A 104 -12.19 7.69 28.97
CA ALA A 104 -12.24 6.26 28.77
C ALA A 104 -11.03 5.53 29.38
N LEU A 105 -9.83 6.13 29.35
CA LEU A 105 -8.68 5.58 30.05
C LEU A 105 -8.88 5.58 31.58
N GLY A 106 -9.44 6.65 32.14
CA GLY A 106 -9.78 6.74 33.56
C GLY A 106 -10.85 5.72 33.96
N VAL A 107 -11.91 5.58 33.14
CA VAL A 107 -12.96 4.58 33.35
C VAL A 107 -12.40 3.16 33.27
N LEU A 108 -11.50 2.87 32.33
CA LEU A 108 -10.81 1.58 32.26
C LEU A 108 -10.00 1.32 33.54
N ALA A 109 -9.22 2.29 34.03
CA ALA A 109 -8.44 2.14 35.25
C ALA A 109 -9.35 1.84 36.46
N VAL A 110 -10.44 2.60 36.62
CA VAL A 110 -11.44 2.34 37.67
C VAL A 110 -12.07 0.95 37.50
N SER A 111 -12.38 0.53 36.27
CA SER A 111 -12.95 -0.79 35.98
C SER A 111 -12.00 -1.92 36.38
N LEU A 112 -10.72 -1.81 36.02
CA LEU A 112 -9.68 -2.78 36.38
C LEU A 112 -9.49 -2.87 37.89
N ILE A 113 -9.38 -1.72 38.58
CA ILE A 113 -9.24 -1.67 40.05
C ILE A 113 -10.48 -2.26 40.72
N TRP A 114 -11.67 -1.90 40.24
CA TRP A 114 -12.93 -2.39 40.78
C TRP A 114 -13.02 -3.92 40.68
N VAL A 115 -12.72 -4.49 39.51
CA VAL A 115 -12.72 -5.94 39.32
C VAL A 115 -11.64 -6.58 40.18
N ALA A 116 -10.41 -6.04 40.22
CA ALA A 116 -9.33 -6.60 41.02
C ALA A 116 -9.62 -6.64 42.54
N VAL A 117 -10.34 -5.63 43.07
CA VAL A 117 -10.66 -5.54 44.50
C VAL A 117 -11.91 -6.33 44.87
N THR A 118 -12.91 -6.37 43.98
CA THR A 118 -14.23 -6.88 44.34
C THR A 118 -14.50 -8.26 43.78
N TYR A 119 -13.91 -8.65 42.66
CA TYR A 119 -14.26 -9.89 41.96
C TYR A 119 -13.47 -11.07 42.51
N ASP A 120 -14.15 -11.89 43.31
CA ASP A 120 -13.72 -13.22 43.68
C ASP A 120 -14.29 -14.21 42.68
N THR A 121 -13.41 -14.91 41.97
CA THR A 121 -13.79 -15.99 41.07
C THR A 121 -14.42 -17.14 41.84
N PRO A 122 -15.63 -17.59 41.46
CA PRO A 122 -16.23 -18.78 42.06
C PRO A 122 -15.28 -19.98 41.85
N ARG A 123 -14.82 -20.58 42.96
CA ARG A 123 -13.85 -21.70 42.90
C ARG A 123 -14.50 -23.05 42.57
N ASP A 124 -15.81 -23.14 42.73
CA ASP A 124 -16.59 -24.38 42.60
C ASP A 124 -17.43 -24.44 41.30
N VAL A 125 -17.26 -23.48 40.39
CA VAL A 125 -18.01 -23.42 39.12
C VAL A 125 -17.20 -24.08 38.01
N GLU A 126 -17.88 -24.92 37.22
CA GLU A 126 -17.25 -25.56 36.05
C GLU A 126 -16.72 -24.51 35.06
N PRO A 127 -15.59 -24.78 34.38
CA PRO A 127 -15.04 -23.88 33.38
C PRO A 127 -16.07 -23.55 32.30
N SER A 128 -16.37 -22.27 32.11
CA SER A 128 -17.30 -21.79 31.09
C SER A 128 -16.61 -20.80 30.15
N PRO A 129 -17.09 -20.65 28.89
CA PRO A 129 -16.56 -19.66 27.96
C PRO A 129 -16.73 -18.25 28.55
N PHE A 130 -15.80 -17.35 28.20
CA PHE A 130 -15.88 -15.97 28.67
C PHE A 130 -17.24 -15.34 28.31
N PRO A 131 -18.01 -14.83 29.29
CA PRO A 131 -19.39 -14.39 29.07
C PRO A 131 -19.49 -13.32 27.96
N GLY A 132 -20.33 -13.57 26.96
CA GLY A 132 -20.59 -12.65 25.84
C GLY A 132 -19.46 -12.51 24.80
N LEU A 133 -18.26 -13.07 25.03
CA LEU A 133 -17.11 -12.91 24.14
C LEU A 133 -17.35 -13.54 22.75
N HIS A 134 -17.88 -14.76 22.73
CA HIS A 134 -18.14 -15.50 21.49
C HIS A 134 -19.10 -14.74 20.57
N ASN A 135 -20.25 -14.35 21.11
CA ASN A 135 -21.28 -13.59 20.38
C ASN A 135 -20.76 -12.23 19.91
N SER A 136 -19.94 -11.56 20.73
CA SER A 136 -19.34 -10.27 20.38
C SER A 136 -18.36 -10.40 19.21
N ILE A 137 -17.52 -11.44 19.19
CA ILE A 137 -16.60 -11.70 18.08
C ILE A 137 -17.37 -12.04 16.80
N HIS A 138 -18.39 -12.90 16.88
CA HIS A 138 -19.22 -13.23 15.71
C HIS A 138 -19.93 -12.00 15.15
N SER A 139 -20.51 -11.18 16.02
CA SER A 139 -21.15 -9.92 15.63
C SER A 139 -20.15 -8.96 14.97
N LEU A 140 -18.95 -8.83 15.56
CA LEU A 140 -17.89 -7.99 15.01
C LEU A 140 -17.46 -8.46 13.62
N VAL A 141 -17.22 -9.75 13.44
CA VAL A 141 -16.84 -10.36 12.15
C VAL A 141 -17.95 -10.15 11.11
N ALA A 142 -19.22 -10.36 11.48
CA ALA A 142 -20.36 -10.15 10.60
C ALA A 142 -20.50 -8.68 10.17
N ILE A 143 -20.36 -7.74 11.11
CA ILE A 143 -20.38 -6.30 10.82
C ILE A 143 -19.22 -5.92 9.91
N GLN A 144 -18.00 -6.40 10.17
CA GLN A 144 -16.83 -6.13 9.33
C GLN A 144 -17.01 -6.67 7.91
N PHE A 145 -17.54 -7.88 7.76
CA PHE A 145 -17.86 -8.47 6.47
C PHE A 145 -18.91 -7.63 5.72
N ALA A 146 -20.01 -7.24 6.40
CA ALA A 146 -21.02 -6.37 5.82
C ALA A 146 -20.45 -5.03 5.37
N LEU A 147 -19.56 -4.42 6.16
CA LEU A 147 -18.87 -3.18 5.80
C LEU A 147 -17.92 -3.37 4.61
N LEU A 148 -17.19 -4.48 4.51
CA LEU A 148 -16.35 -4.80 3.35
C LEU A 148 -17.18 -4.97 2.08
N VAL A 149 -18.32 -5.66 2.17
CA VAL A 149 -19.26 -5.80 1.05
C VAL A 149 -19.83 -4.42 0.67
N ALA A 150 -20.25 -3.61 1.64
CA ALA A 150 -20.76 -2.27 1.40
C ALA A 150 -19.74 -1.36 0.72
N VAL A 151 -18.45 -1.43 1.10
CA VAL A 151 -17.36 -0.72 0.41
C VAL A 151 -17.20 -1.21 -1.02
N GLY A 152 -17.24 -2.53 -1.24
CA GLY A 152 -17.14 -3.12 -2.59
C GLY A 152 -18.29 -2.70 -3.50
N VAL A 153 -19.53 -2.77 -3.00
CA VAL A 153 -20.73 -2.32 -3.70
C VAL A 153 -20.68 -0.82 -3.95
N GLY A 154 -20.29 -0.02 -2.96
CA GLY A 154 -20.13 1.42 -3.09
C GLY A 154 -19.12 1.79 -4.18
N ILE A 155 -17.98 1.10 -4.25
CA ILE A 155 -16.99 1.26 -5.32
C ILE A 155 -17.61 0.91 -6.67
N ALA A 156 -18.28 -0.26 -6.78
CA ALA A 156 -18.91 -0.71 -8.01
C ALA A 156 -19.97 0.28 -8.52
N MET A 157 -20.84 0.79 -7.64
CA MET A 157 -21.85 1.79 -7.96
C MET A 157 -21.25 3.15 -8.32
N SER A 158 -20.12 3.52 -7.72
CA SER A 158 -19.44 4.79 -8.00
C SER A 158 -18.67 4.81 -9.33
N LYS A 159 -18.47 3.64 -9.96
CA LYS A 159 -17.60 3.43 -11.12
C LYS A 159 -18.20 3.89 -12.46
N VAL A 160 -19.09 4.86 -12.48
CA VAL A 160 -19.76 5.30 -13.71
C VAL A 160 -18.73 5.95 -14.66
N HIS A 161 -18.44 5.25 -15.76
CA HIS A 161 -17.68 5.66 -16.95
C HIS A 161 -16.40 6.48 -16.69
N LEU A 162 -15.37 5.81 -16.17
CA LEU A 162 -14.00 6.27 -16.43
C LEU A 162 -13.65 5.80 -17.85
N ASP A 163 -13.87 6.65 -18.85
CA ASP A 163 -13.27 6.44 -20.17
C ASP A 163 -11.75 6.48 -19.98
N THR A 164 -11.14 5.31 -19.90
CA THR A 164 -9.71 5.15 -19.67
C THR A 164 -9.06 4.71 -20.96
N GLU A 165 -8.11 5.50 -21.43
CA GLU A 165 -7.30 5.14 -22.59
C GLU A 165 -6.33 4.00 -22.24
N ALA A 166 -5.90 3.29 -23.28
CA ALA A 166 -4.99 2.16 -23.15
C ALA A 166 -3.73 2.53 -22.34
N GLY A 167 -3.43 1.77 -21.30
CA GLY A 167 -2.27 1.96 -20.42
C GLY A 167 -2.49 2.92 -19.24
N TYR A 168 -3.69 3.47 -19.07
CA TYR A 168 -4.12 4.29 -17.92
C TYR A 168 -5.30 3.66 -17.16
N GLU A 169 -5.64 2.41 -17.46
CA GLU A 169 -6.71 1.70 -16.77
C GLU A 169 -6.39 1.58 -15.27
N PRO A 170 -7.36 1.84 -14.39
CA PRO A 170 -7.15 1.66 -12.97
C PRO A 170 -6.81 0.21 -12.65
N THR A 171 -5.78 0.00 -11.82
CA THR A 171 -5.37 -1.34 -11.37
C THR A 171 -6.57 -2.09 -10.79
N LEU A 172 -6.70 -3.38 -11.11
CA LEU A 172 -7.84 -4.21 -10.67
C LEU A 172 -9.19 -3.58 -11.01
N ASN A 173 -9.30 -2.91 -12.15
CA ASN A 173 -10.53 -2.26 -12.59
C ASN A 173 -11.06 -1.23 -11.57
N GLY A 174 -10.18 -0.64 -10.75
CA GLY A 174 -10.52 0.33 -9.71
C GLY A 174 -10.83 -0.28 -8.33
N PHE A 175 -10.77 -1.60 -8.18
CA PHE A 175 -11.05 -2.27 -6.90
C PHE A 175 -9.83 -2.40 -5.98
N THR A 176 -8.67 -1.82 -6.33
CA THR A 176 -7.44 -1.91 -5.51
C THR A 176 -7.69 -1.60 -4.03
N ALA A 177 -8.42 -0.52 -3.71
CA ALA A 177 -8.70 -0.15 -2.33
C ALA A 177 -9.52 -1.21 -1.57
N TRP A 178 -10.49 -1.84 -2.24
CA TRP A 178 -11.27 -2.94 -1.66
C TRP A 178 -10.41 -4.18 -1.40
N PHE A 179 -9.55 -4.53 -2.37
CA PHE A 179 -8.61 -5.63 -2.21
C PHE A 179 -7.61 -5.42 -1.07
N VAL A 180 -7.08 -4.19 -0.94
CA VAL A 180 -6.21 -3.82 0.18
C VAL A 180 -6.96 -3.92 1.51
N ALA A 181 -8.21 -3.47 1.57
CA ALA A 181 -9.04 -3.60 2.77
C ALA A 181 -9.33 -5.06 3.13
N LEU A 182 -9.68 -5.89 2.16
CA LEU A 182 -9.90 -7.33 2.31
C LEU A 182 -8.64 -8.03 2.82
N LEU A 183 -7.48 -7.76 2.21
CA LEU A 183 -6.21 -8.32 2.66
C LEU A 183 -5.87 -7.87 4.08
N GLY A 184 -6.08 -6.59 4.40
CA GLY A 184 -5.89 -6.06 5.75
C GLY A 184 -6.81 -6.72 6.78
N TRP A 185 -8.06 -6.98 6.42
CA TRP A 185 -9.02 -7.69 7.28
C TRP A 185 -8.62 -9.14 7.52
N LEU A 186 -8.22 -9.87 6.47
CA LEU A 186 -7.76 -11.26 6.58
C LEU A 186 -6.48 -11.36 7.42
N LEU A 187 -5.48 -10.54 7.14
CA LEU A 187 -4.22 -10.51 7.90
C LEU A 187 -4.45 -10.08 9.35
N GLY A 188 -5.28 -9.06 9.57
CA GLY A 188 -5.63 -8.59 10.90
C GLY A 188 -6.34 -9.65 11.74
N GLY A 189 -7.39 -10.26 11.19
CA GLY A 189 -8.13 -11.34 11.86
C GLY A 189 -7.24 -12.56 12.14
N GLY A 190 -6.43 -12.97 11.17
CA GLY A 190 -5.46 -14.05 11.31
C GLY A 190 -4.42 -13.81 12.41
N PHE A 191 -3.83 -12.62 12.43
CA PHE A 191 -2.84 -12.25 13.43
C PHE A 191 -3.46 -12.15 14.83
N SER A 192 -4.66 -11.55 14.96
CA SER A 192 -5.38 -11.49 16.24
C SER A 192 -5.70 -12.88 16.79
N ALA A 193 -6.18 -13.79 15.94
CA ALA A 193 -6.44 -15.17 16.31
C ALA A 193 -5.15 -15.91 16.71
N GLY A 194 -4.08 -15.72 15.95
CA GLY A 194 -2.75 -16.25 16.23
C GLY A 194 -2.20 -15.85 17.60
N VAL A 195 -2.20 -14.55 17.89
CA VAL A 195 -1.76 -14.01 19.17
C VAL A 195 -2.64 -14.53 20.31
N GLY A 196 -3.96 -14.62 20.10
CA GLY A 196 -4.89 -15.17 21.09
C GLY A 196 -4.61 -16.63 21.42
N LEU A 197 -4.46 -17.48 20.39
CA LEU A 197 -4.13 -18.90 20.55
C LEU A 197 -2.75 -19.11 21.17
N TRP A 198 -1.74 -18.35 20.74
CA TRP A 198 -0.40 -18.42 21.30
C TRP A 198 -0.38 -18.01 22.78
N THR A 199 -1.12 -16.95 23.14
CA THR A 199 -1.26 -16.52 24.54
C THR A 199 -1.92 -17.61 25.37
N ALA A 200 -3.00 -18.23 24.86
CA ALA A 200 -3.67 -19.33 25.55
C ALA A 200 -2.76 -20.56 25.72
N GLN A 201 -1.97 -20.92 24.70
CA GLN A 201 -1.00 -22.02 24.78
C GLN A 201 0.17 -21.71 25.73
N THR A 202 0.53 -20.43 25.90
CA THR A 202 1.64 -20.03 26.78
C THR A 202 1.21 -19.99 28.25
N LEU A 203 -0.02 -19.56 28.52
CA LEU A 203 -0.56 -19.47 29.88
C LEU A 203 -1.24 -20.76 30.35
N GLY A 204 -1.58 -21.67 29.44
CA GLY A 204 -2.25 -22.93 29.73
C GLY A 204 -2.41 -23.81 28.48
N THR A 205 -3.46 -24.62 28.44
CA THR A 205 -3.81 -25.44 27.27
C THR A 205 -5.08 -24.90 26.64
N TRP A 206 -5.01 -24.39 25.40
CA TRP A 206 -6.22 -23.90 24.74
C TRP A 206 -7.20 -25.04 24.47
N THR A 207 -8.49 -24.75 24.59
CA THR A 207 -9.62 -25.61 24.20
C THR A 207 -10.75 -24.70 23.72
N TYR A 208 -11.63 -25.16 22.84
CA TYR A 208 -12.84 -24.40 22.46
C TYR A 208 -14.12 -25.01 23.04
N SER A 209 -14.02 -26.13 23.77
CA SER A 209 -15.14 -26.82 24.43
C SER A 209 -15.06 -26.65 25.95
N ALA A 210 -16.19 -26.23 26.53
CA ALA A 210 -16.37 -26.12 27.97
C ALA A 210 -16.39 -27.50 28.66
N GLU A 211 -16.98 -28.51 28.01
CA GLU A 211 -17.05 -29.88 28.52
C GLU A 211 -15.64 -30.49 28.68
N LEU A 212 -14.80 -30.33 27.65
CA LEU A 212 -13.40 -30.80 27.69
C LEU A 212 -12.58 -30.00 28.72
N ALA A 213 -12.85 -28.71 28.89
CA ALA A 213 -12.23 -27.92 29.94
C ALA A 213 -12.61 -28.46 31.33
N ALA A 214 -13.89 -28.78 31.55
CA ALA A 214 -14.36 -29.37 32.80
C ALA A 214 -13.69 -30.72 33.07
N ASP A 215 -13.56 -31.58 32.07
CA ASP A 215 -12.84 -32.87 32.20
C ASP A 215 -11.36 -32.70 32.53
N ALA A 216 -10.67 -31.77 31.88
CA ALA A 216 -9.26 -31.48 32.15
C ALA A 216 -9.04 -30.97 33.58
N VAL A 217 -9.95 -30.13 34.09
CA VAL A 217 -9.94 -29.66 35.47
C VAL A 217 -10.25 -30.80 36.46
N ARG A 218 -11.30 -31.60 36.19
CA ARG A 218 -11.66 -32.78 37.02
C ARG A 218 -10.51 -33.78 37.13
N SER A 219 -9.84 -34.05 36.02
CA SER A 219 -8.69 -34.97 35.95
C SER A 219 -7.37 -34.35 36.41
N ARG A 220 -7.33 -33.04 36.73
CA ARG A 220 -6.12 -32.26 37.06
C ARG A 220 -4.99 -32.45 36.04
N SER A 221 -5.34 -32.69 34.78
CA SER A 221 -4.38 -33.04 33.73
C SER A 221 -3.76 -31.82 33.06
N ALA A 222 -4.46 -30.68 33.06
CA ALA A 222 -3.99 -29.43 32.46
C ALA A 222 -4.70 -28.19 33.05
N ALA A 223 -4.24 -27.00 32.66
CA ALA A 223 -4.89 -25.72 32.94
C ALA A 223 -5.62 -25.25 31.65
N PRO A 224 -6.87 -25.67 31.40
CA PRO A 224 -7.56 -25.38 30.15
C PRO A 224 -7.99 -23.91 30.04
N LEU A 225 -7.76 -23.30 28.88
CA LEU A 225 -8.22 -21.96 28.54
C LEU A 225 -9.20 -22.04 27.36
N ILE A 226 -10.46 -21.66 27.61
CA ILE A 226 -11.52 -21.71 26.61
C ILE A 226 -11.37 -20.53 25.64
N VAL A 227 -10.99 -20.80 24.40
CA VAL A 227 -10.86 -19.82 23.32
C VAL A 227 -12.07 -19.85 22.39
N PRO A 228 -12.48 -18.71 21.81
CA PRO A 228 -13.56 -18.67 20.83
C PRO A 228 -13.22 -19.54 19.60
N PRO A 229 -14.15 -20.41 19.13
CA PRO A 229 -13.96 -21.21 17.91
C PRO A 229 -13.49 -20.39 16.69
N ALA A 230 -13.97 -19.15 16.56
CA ALA A 230 -13.57 -18.23 15.50
C ALA A 230 -12.04 -18.01 15.40
N TYR A 231 -11.27 -18.15 16.49
CA TYR A 231 -9.81 -17.99 16.45
C TYR A 231 -9.15 -19.15 15.71
N VAL A 232 -9.57 -20.39 15.98
CA VAL A 232 -9.05 -21.57 15.27
C VAL A 232 -9.31 -21.44 13.77
N TRP A 233 -10.51 -20.99 13.40
CA TRP A 233 -10.90 -20.84 11.99
C TRP A 233 -10.22 -19.68 11.28
N ALA A 234 -10.04 -18.54 11.94
CA ALA A 234 -9.25 -17.44 11.40
C ALA A 234 -7.79 -17.86 11.18
N ALA A 235 -7.22 -18.68 12.07
CA ALA A 235 -5.88 -19.23 11.89
C ALA A 235 -5.82 -20.21 10.70
N VAL A 236 -6.77 -21.16 10.58
CA VAL A 236 -6.87 -22.06 9.41
C VAL A 236 -7.04 -21.28 8.11
N GLY A 237 -7.92 -20.27 8.10
CA GLY A 237 -8.13 -19.42 6.94
C GLY A 237 -6.88 -18.64 6.53
N THR A 238 -6.10 -18.20 7.51
CA THR A 238 -4.79 -17.56 7.27
C THR A 238 -3.81 -18.52 6.60
N LEU A 239 -3.80 -19.79 7.01
CA LEU A 239 -2.97 -20.82 6.37
C LEU A 239 -3.40 -21.09 4.93
N ILE A 240 -4.70 -21.11 4.65
CA ILE A 240 -5.22 -21.23 3.29
C ILE A 240 -4.73 -20.04 2.46
N VAL A 241 -4.95 -18.81 2.94
CA VAL A 241 -4.47 -17.58 2.25
C VAL A 241 -2.97 -17.65 2.00
N LEU A 242 -2.16 -18.08 2.98
CA LEU A 242 -0.73 -18.21 2.82
C LEU A 242 -0.34 -19.30 1.81
N ALA A 243 -0.97 -20.47 1.86
CA ALA A 243 -0.73 -21.56 0.91
C ALA A 243 -1.03 -21.12 -0.53
N PHE A 244 -2.13 -20.39 -0.73
CA PHE A 244 -2.46 -19.80 -2.03
C PHE A 244 -1.47 -18.70 -2.43
N ALA A 245 -1.01 -17.87 -1.50
CA ALA A 245 0.04 -16.88 -1.76
C ALA A 245 1.37 -17.54 -2.15
N VAL A 246 1.75 -18.66 -1.54
CA VAL A 246 2.93 -19.44 -1.93
C VAL A 246 2.71 -20.10 -3.29
N ALA A 247 1.55 -20.69 -3.54
CA ALA A 247 1.21 -21.25 -4.86
C ALA A 247 1.21 -20.16 -5.96
N ALA A 248 0.80 -18.94 -5.62
CA ALA A 248 0.93 -17.76 -6.46
C ALA A 248 2.37 -17.49 -6.84
N ALA A 249 3.23 -17.40 -5.83
CA ALA A 249 4.63 -17.10 -5.98
C ALA A 249 5.33 -18.19 -6.79
N ILE A 250 4.99 -19.46 -6.56
CA ILE A 250 5.48 -20.60 -7.34
C ILE A 250 4.98 -20.50 -8.78
N ARG A 251 3.68 -20.30 -9.01
CA ARG A 251 3.11 -20.16 -10.37
C ARG A 251 3.74 -18.98 -11.11
N LEU A 252 3.99 -17.87 -10.41
CA LEU A 252 4.67 -16.71 -10.94
C LEU A 252 6.13 -17.05 -11.28
N ALA A 253 6.85 -17.71 -10.37
CA ALA A 253 8.21 -18.17 -10.59
C ALA A 253 8.30 -19.15 -11.77
N VAL A 254 7.37 -20.10 -11.91
CA VAL A 254 7.30 -21.01 -13.05
C VAL A 254 6.98 -20.26 -14.34
N ARG A 255 6.10 -19.26 -14.32
CA ARG A 255 5.82 -18.41 -15.50
C ARG A 255 7.02 -17.56 -15.91
N VAL A 256 7.84 -17.13 -14.96
CA VAL A 256 8.98 -16.23 -15.23
C VAL A 256 10.24 -17.01 -15.60
N PHE A 257 10.54 -18.05 -14.81
CA PHE A 257 11.79 -18.82 -14.84
C PHE A 257 11.63 -20.23 -15.44
N GLY A 258 10.41 -20.68 -15.77
CA GLY A 258 10.16 -22.02 -16.27
C GLY A 258 10.61 -22.23 -17.72
N LYS A 259 10.88 -23.49 -18.09
CA LYS A 259 11.35 -23.88 -19.43
C LYS A 259 10.40 -23.49 -20.56
N ARG A 260 9.08 -23.51 -20.33
CA ARG A 260 8.08 -23.06 -21.33
C ARG A 260 8.09 -21.54 -21.54
N ALA A 261 8.51 -20.78 -20.54
CA ALA A 261 8.65 -19.33 -20.69
C ALA A 261 9.78 -19.01 -21.69
N LEU A 262 10.85 -19.81 -21.73
CA LEU A 262 11.94 -19.70 -22.73
C LEU A 262 11.49 -19.97 -24.18
N LEU A 263 10.27 -20.44 -24.42
CA LEU A 263 9.73 -20.64 -25.76
C LEU A 263 8.85 -19.46 -26.24
N ASP A 264 8.42 -18.57 -25.33
CA ASP A 264 7.65 -17.35 -25.65
C ASP A 264 8.58 -16.19 -26.04
N ILE A 265 9.66 -16.50 -26.76
CA ILE A 265 10.68 -15.54 -27.21
C ILE A 265 10.12 -14.67 -28.33
N ASP A 266 9.27 -15.21 -29.18
CA ASP A 266 8.83 -14.57 -30.42
C ASP A 266 8.05 -13.26 -30.17
N THR A 267 7.12 -13.23 -29.19
CA THR A 267 6.37 -12.00 -28.83
C THR A 267 7.19 -10.96 -28.06
N ILE A 268 8.33 -11.35 -27.48
CA ILE A 268 9.27 -10.43 -26.79
C ILE A 268 10.32 -9.91 -27.78
N ALA A 269 10.67 -10.73 -28.78
CA ALA A 269 11.60 -10.40 -29.85
C ALA A 269 11.01 -9.39 -30.84
N GLU A 270 9.71 -9.43 -31.11
CA GLU A 270 9.01 -8.42 -31.94
C GLU A 270 9.14 -6.98 -31.43
N GLN A 271 9.61 -6.77 -30.19
CA GLN A 271 9.69 -5.45 -29.56
C GLN A 271 11.03 -4.72 -29.79
N GLY A 272 11.99 -5.29 -30.51
CA GLY A 272 13.17 -4.52 -30.94
C GLY A 272 14.23 -5.31 -31.70
N ALA A 273 14.44 -4.95 -32.97
CA ALA A 273 15.41 -5.60 -33.86
C ALA A 273 16.86 -5.53 -33.33
N VAL A 274 17.22 -4.43 -32.66
CA VAL A 274 18.56 -4.25 -32.08
C VAL A 274 18.82 -5.22 -30.94
N GLU A 275 17.87 -5.37 -30.02
CA GLU A 275 18.02 -6.24 -28.86
C GLU A 275 18.00 -7.73 -29.24
N ASN A 276 17.37 -8.09 -30.36
CA ASN A 276 17.32 -9.47 -30.86
C ASN A 276 18.68 -9.98 -31.35
N ASN A 277 19.53 -9.07 -31.82
CA ASN A 277 20.87 -9.39 -32.32
C ASN A 277 21.92 -9.41 -31.20
N ALA A 278 21.51 -9.26 -29.94
CA ALA A 278 22.41 -9.33 -28.80
C ALA A 278 23.01 -10.74 -28.64
N PRO A 279 24.28 -10.86 -28.18
CA PRO A 279 24.91 -12.14 -27.85
C PRO A 279 24.02 -12.96 -26.91
N GLY A 280 23.98 -14.29 -27.09
CA GLY A 280 22.98 -15.17 -26.44
C GLY A 280 22.86 -15.01 -24.92
N GLU A 281 23.95 -14.75 -24.19
CA GLU A 281 23.91 -14.50 -22.74
C GLU A 281 23.29 -13.14 -22.38
N VAL A 282 23.54 -12.10 -23.18
CA VAL A 282 22.94 -10.77 -23.01
C VAL A 282 21.46 -10.81 -23.40
N LEU A 283 21.11 -11.50 -24.49
CA LEU A 283 19.74 -11.71 -24.92
C LEU A 283 18.90 -12.40 -23.83
N LYS A 284 19.43 -13.45 -23.17
CA LYS A 284 18.79 -14.08 -22.00
C LYS A 284 18.52 -13.07 -20.87
N LYS A 285 19.47 -12.19 -20.57
CA LYS A 285 19.30 -11.14 -19.53
C LYS A 285 18.23 -10.11 -19.91
N ILE A 286 18.18 -9.69 -21.17
CA ILE A 286 17.15 -8.77 -21.69
C ILE A 286 15.77 -9.41 -21.56
N ILE A 287 15.62 -10.63 -22.09
CA ILE A 287 14.36 -11.37 -22.06
C ILE A 287 13.89 -11.56 -20.62
N LEU A 288 14.77 -11.98 -19.71
CA LEU A 288 14.43 -12.13 -18.30
C LEU A 288 13.99 -10.79 -17.67
N SER A 289 14.69 -9.70 -17.97
CA SER A 289 14.39 -8.38 -17.42
C SER A 289 13.06 -7.82 -17.96
N ARG A 290 12.78 -7.98 -19.27
CA ARG A 290 11.47 -7.64 -19.88
C ARG A 290 10.33 -8.47 -19.26
N ARG A 291 10.57 -9.76 -18.99
CA ARG A 291 9.58 -10.62 -18.31
C ARG A 291 9.27 -10.14 -16.91
N LEU A 292 10.32 -9.87 -16.12
CA LEU A 292 10.17 -9.32 -14.77
C LEU A 292 9.41 -7.99 -14.81
N ALA A 293 9.63 -7.17 -15.84
CA ALA A 293 8.91 -5.91 -16.00
C ALA A 293 7.41 -6.09 -16.27
N ARG A 294 7.04 -7.04 -17.15
CA ARG A 294 5.63 -7.39 -17.39
C ARG A 294 4.90 -7.91 -16.14
N LEU A 295 5.61 -8.41 -15.13
CA LEU A 295 4.98 -8.82 -13.86
C LEU A 295 4.33 -7.66 -13.12
N THR A 296 4.83 -6.43 -13.26
CA THR A 296 4.19 -5.27 -12.63
C THR A 296 2.83 -4.95 -13.26
N GLU A 297 2.61 -5.35 -14.52
CA GLU A 297 1.32 -5.20 -15.21
C GLU A 297 0.34 -6.34 -14.86
N GLY A 298 0.78 -7.60 -14.90
CA GLY A 298 -0.09 -8.77 -14.65
C GLY A 298 -0.16 -9.26 -13.20
N GLY A 299 0.81 -8.87 -12.37
CA GLY A 299 0.98 -9.34 -10.99
C GLY A 299 -0.17 -8.97 -10.06
N PRO A 300 -0.67 -7.71 -10.06
CA PRO A 300 -1.82 -7.34 -9.24
C PRO A 300 -3.04 -8.21 -9.53
N GLY A 301 -3.36 -8.47 -10.80
CA GLY A 301 -4.49 -9.32 -11.21
C GLY A 301 -4.36 -10.77 -10.73
N LEU A 302 -3.16 -11.35 -10.82
CA LEU A 302 -2.89 -12.67 -10.27
C LEU A 302 -3.10 -12.69 -8.75
N ILE A 303 -2.47 -11.77 -8.01
CA ILE A 303 -2.58 -11.68 -6.55
C ILE A 303 -4.05 -11.51 -6.15
N ALA A 304 -4.79 -10.62 -6.80
CA ALA A 304 -6.21 -10.40 -6.56
C ALA A 304 -7.05 -11.67 -6.77
N SER A 305 -6.82 -12.39 -7.88
CA SER A 305 -7.54 -13.65 -8.16
C SER A 305 -7.32 -14.70 -7.07
N LEU A 306 -6.11 -14.78 -6.53
CA LEU A 306 -5.77 -15.72 -5.47
C LEU A 306 -6.33 -15.30 -4.12
N VAL A 307 -6.31 -14.00 -3.81
CA VAL A 307 -6.96 -13.45 -2.62
C VAL A 307 -8.47 -13.72 -2.68
N LEU A 308 -9.12 -13.60 -3.85
CA LEU A 308 -10.53 -13.97 -4.01
C LEU A 308 -10.76 -15.46 -3.77
N VAL A 309 -9.97 -16.34 -4.39
CA VAL A 309 -10.09 -17.79 -4.21
C VAL A 309 -9.89 -18.18 -2.75
N ALA A 310 -8.85 -17.64 -2.11
CA ALA A 310 -8.60 -17.89 -0.69
C ALA A 310 -9.77 -17.38 0.18
N SER A 311 -10.30 -16.19 -0.10
CA SER A 311 -11.46 -15.64 0.61
C SER A 311 -12.70 -16.51 0.43
N ALA A 312 -12.97 -16.98 -0.80
CA ALA A 312 -14.08 -17.88 -1.09
C ALA A 312 -13.95 -19.21 -0.35
N LEU A 313 -12.74 -19.79 -0.30
CA LEU A 313 -12.48 -21.01 0.45
C LEU A 313 -12.66 -20.83 1.96
N VAL A 314 -12.22 -19.69 2.51
CA VAL A 314 -12.46 -19.34 3.92
C VAL A 314 -13.96 -19.24 4.20
N LEU A 315 -14.72 -18.58 3.31
CA LEU A 315 -16.17 -18.45 3.45
C LEU A 315 -16.88 -19.80 3.32
N VAL A 316 -16.50 -20.63 2.35
CA VAL A 316 -17.06 -21.99 2.18
C VAL A 316 -16.75 -22.86 3.40
N ALA A 317 -15.51 -22.82 3.91
CA ALA A 317 -15.16 -23.53 5.13
C ALA A 317 -16.02 -23.05 6.31
N ALA A 318 -16.14 -21.74 6.53
CA ALA A 318 -16.97 -21.17 7.58
C ALA A 318 -18.45 -21.55 7.45
N ALA A 319 -19.00 -21.54 6.23
CA ALA A 319 -20.39 -21.89 5.97
C ALA A 319 -20.68 -23.38 6.17
N LEU A 320 -19.80 -24.26 5.67
CA LEU A 320 -19.92 -25.71 5.87
C LEU A 320 -19.86 -26.07 7.36
N LEU A 321 -19.11 -25.34 8.16
CA LEU A 321 -19.01 -25.59 9.61
C LEU A 321 -20.20 -25.05 10.39
N PHE A 322 -20.76 -23.91 9.96
CA PHE A 322 -21.99 -23.37 10.54
C PHE A 322 -23.19 -24.29 10.30
N VAL A 323 -23.23 -24.94 9.12
CA VAL A 323 -24.34 -25.82 8.72
C VAL A 323 -24.12 -27.26 9.16
N ILE A 324 -22.87 -27.73 9.20
CA ILE A 324 -22.52 -29.14 9.38
C ILE A 324 -21.59 -29.27 10.58
N SER A 325 -22.12 -29.16 11.80
CA SER A 325 -21.40 -29.55 13.02
C SER A 325 -21.23 -31.08 13.04
N VAL A 326 -20.30 -31.62 12.27
CA VAL A 326 -19.95 -33.06 12.31
C VAL A 326 -18.89 -33.27 13.41
N PRO A 327 -19.13 -34.17 14.38
CA PRO A 327 -18.14 -34.52 15.42
C PRO A 327 -16.75 -34.93 14.87
N PHE A 328 -16.72 -35.46 13.64
CA PHE A 328 -15.49 -35.84 12.93
C PHE A 328 -14.62 -34.64 12.55
N VAL A 329 -15.23 -33.54 12.10
CA VAL A 329 -14.52 -32.32 11.71
C VAL A 329 -13.96 -31.63 12.96
N ASP A 330 -14.74 -31.60 14.05
CA ASP A 330 -14.30 -31.08 15.34
C ASP A 330 -13.09 -31.85 15.89
N GLY A 331 -13.10 -33.19 15.84
CA GLY A 331 -11.96 -34.02 16.28
C GLY A 331 -10.69 -33.82 15.46
N PHE A 332 -10.80 -33.75 14.13
CA PHE A 332 -9.65 -33.51 13.24
C PHE A 332 -9.06 -32.10 13.40
N VAL A 333 -9.93 -31.10 13.57
CA VAL A 333 -9.57 -29.71 13.82
C VAL A 333 -8.92 -29.56 15.21
N ARG A 334 -9.45 -30.25 16.21
CA ARG A 334 -8.95 -30.30 17.60
C ARG A 334 -7.54 -30.87 17.71
N ASP A 335 -7.29 -32.08 17.20
CA ASP A 335 -6.10 -32.85 17.57
C ASP A 335 -4.87 -32.57 16.69
N LYS A 336 -5.08 -32.19 15.42
CA LYS A 336 -3.98 -32.01 14.45
C LYS A 336 -3.91 -30.60 13.88
N LEU A 337 -5.02 -30.07 13.38
CA LEU A 337 -5.06 -28.79 12.68
C LEU A 337 -4.89 -27.59 13.62
N GLY A 338 -5.43 -27.62 14.84
CA GLY A 338 -5.29 -26.54 15.82
C GLY A 338 -3.83 -26.32 16.24
N ASN A 339 -3.11 -27.39 16.58
CA ASN A 339 -1.69 -27.33 16.91
C ASN A 339 -0.84 -26.88 15.70
N ILE A 340 -1.17 -27.35 14.49
CA ILE A 340 -0.54 -26.85 13.25
C ILE A 340 -0.86 -25.37 13.04
N ALA A 341 -2.09 -24.92 13.30
CA ALA A 341 -2.51 -23.53 13.15
C ALA A 341 -1.81 -22.60 14.15
N VAL A 342 -1.65 -23.01 15.41
CA VAL A 342 -0.84 -22.28 16.40
C VAL A 342 0.61 -22.22 15.96
N GLY A 343 1.23 -23.37 15.65
CA GLY A 343 2.64 -23.45 15.25
C GLY A 343 2.92 -22.66 13.97
N ALA A 344 2.04 -22.74 12.97
CA ALA A 344 2.19 -22.03 11.71
C ALA A 344 1.92 -20.53 11.87
N THR A 345 1.01 -20.10 12.75
CA THR A 345 0.81 -18.66 13.00
C THR A 345 1.99 -18.06 13.76
N VAL A 346 2.54 -18.77 14.75
CA VAL A 346 3.80 -18.39 15.41
C VAL A 346 4.94 -18.32 14.39
N ALA A 347 5.05 -19.32 13.51
CA ALA A 347 6.05 -19.32 12.44
C ALA A 347 5.87 -18.14 11.48
N ILE A 348 4.64 -17.73 11.16
CA ILE A 348 4.35 -16.53 10.35
C ILE A 348 4.80 -15.27 11.08
N VAL A 349 4.49 -15.12 12.37
CA VAL A 349 4.93 -13.96 13.16
C VAL A 349 6.45 -13.90 13.22
N VAL A 350 7.11 -15.03 13.49
CA VAL A 350 8.58 -15.14 13.53
C VAL A 350 9.18 -14.89 12.16
N ALA A 351 8.60 -15.42 11.08
CA ALA A 351 9.05 -15.18 9.71
C ALA A 351 8.89 -13.71 9.31
N PHE A 352 7.80 -13.06 9.72
CA PHE A 352 7.61 -11.62 9.51
C PHE A 352 8.66 -10.81 10.27
N LEU A 353 8.88 -11.10 11.56
CA LEU A 353 9.95 -10.46 12.35
C LEU A 353 11.34 -10.71 11.75
N GLY A 354 11.58 -11.93 11.27
CA GLY A 354 12.80 -12.32 10.56
C GLY A 354 12.98 -11.59 9.24
N LEU A 355 11.90 -11.37 8.48
CA LEU A 355 11.90 -10.58 7.25
C LEU A 355 12.18 -9.11 7.54
N VAL A 356 11.60 -8.54 8.61
CA VAL A 356 11.90 -7.18 9.08
C VAL A 356 13.38 -7.09 9.48
N ALA A 357 13.88 -8.00 10.31
CA ALA A 357 15.29 -8.04 10.72
C ALA A 357 16.23 -8.25 9.51
N GLY A 358 15.82 -9.08 8.55
CA GLY A 358 16.53 -9.32 7.30
C GLY A 358 16.55 -8.11 6.38
N ALA A 359 15.45 -7.36 6.29
CA ALA A 359 15.39 -6.09 5.58
C ALA A 359 16.27 -5.01 6.22
N LEU A 360 16.50 -5.06 7.53
CA LEU A 360 17.47 -4.19 8.20
C LEU A 360 18.93 -4.56 7.86
N ARG A 361 19.21 -5.84 7.63
CA ARG A 361 20.58 -6.35 7.38
C ARG A 361 20.97 -6.42 5.90
N ASN A 362 20.04 -6.72 4.99
CA ASN A 362 20.31 -6.92 3.56
C ASN A 362 19.84 -5.73 2.71
N ARG A 363 20.76 -5.13 1.95
CA ARG A 363 20.49 -3.99 1.06
C ARG A 363 19.41 -4.30 0.00
N GLN A 364 19.38 -5.52 -0.54
CA GLN A 364 18.45 -5.89 -1.61
C GLN A 364 17.02 -6.07 -1.10
N THR A 365 16.84 -6.77 0.04
CA THR A 365 15.53 -6.92 0.69
C THR A 365 15.01 -5.57 1.20
N ARG A 366 15.90 -4.72 1.72
CA ARG A 366 15.57 -3.33 2.08
C ARG A 366 15.03 -2.53 0.91
N ARG A 367 15.59 -2.70 -0.29
CA ARG A 367 15.18 -1.95 -1.50
C ARG A 367 13.72 -2.21 -1.88
N VAL A 368 13.29 -3.47 -1.82
CA VAL A 368 11.90 -3.83 -2.15
C VAL A 368 10.93 -3.31 -1.08
N ALA A 369 11.27 -3.47 0.20
CA ALA A 369 10.47 -2.93 1.30
C ALA A 369 10.40 -1.40 1.26
N ALA A 370 11.50 -0.72 0.88
CA ALA A 370 11.58 0.72 0.75
C ALA A 370 10.66 1.25 -0.36
N ILE A 371 10.53 0.56 -1.50
CA ILE A 371 9.60 0.98 -2.56
C ILE A 371 8.16 1.01 -2.06
N LEU A 372 7.70 -0.06 -1.39
CA LEU A 372 6.35 -0.10 -0.82
C LEU A 372 6.16 0.98 0.25
N TRP A 373 7.17 1.15 1.11
CA TRP A 373 7.17 2.17 2.14
C TRP A 373 7.09 3.59 1.56
N ASP A 374 7.81 3.87 0.47
CA ASP A 374 7.82 5.16 -0.21
C ASP A 374 6.46 5.50 -0.79
N VAL A 375 5.77 4.52 -1.39
CA VAL A 375 4.40 4.70 -1.90
C VAL A 375 3.43 5.02 -0.77
N ILE A 376 3.52 4.31 0.36
CA ILE A 376 2.63 4.50 1.51
C ILE A 376 2.89 5.84 2.21
N THR A 377 4.16 6.22 2.39
CA THR A 377 4.57 7.42 3.14
C THR A 377 4.69 8.68 2.29
N PHE A 378 4.50 8.60 0.98
CA PHE A 378 4.39 9.78 0.14
C PHE A 378 3.13 10.60 0.51
N TRP A 379 1.98 9.94 0.70
CA TRP A 379 0.68 10.59 0.86
C TRP A 379 0.49 11.24 2.24
N PRO A 380 -0.25 12.37 2.33
CA PRO A 380 -0.62 12.95 3.61
C PRO A 380 -1.51 11.98 4.39
N ARG A 381 -1.36 11.97 5.72
CA ARG A 381 -2.21 11.17 6.60
C ARG A 381 -3.63 11.75 6.61
N ALA A 382 -4.60 11.01 6.11
CA ALA A 382 -6.00 11.45 6.04
C ALA A 382 -6.97 10.52 6.80
N ASN A 383 -6.84 9.19 6.61
CA ASN A 383 -7.95 8.28 6.94
C ASN A 383 -7.74 7.38 8.17
N HIS A 384 -6.49 7.15 8.60
CA HIS A 384 -6.23 6.23 9.71
C HIS A 384 -5.10 6.74 10.63
N PRO A 385 -5.28 6.74 11.96
CA PRO A 385 -4.34 7.39 12.88
C PRO A 385 -2.98 6.69 13.00
N LEU A 386 -2.91 5.41 12.64
CA LEU A 386 -1.68 4.60 12.69
C LEU A 386 -0.89 4.60 11.38
N THR A 387 -1.35 5.32 10.34
CA THR A 387 -0.54 5.43 9.12
C THR A 387 0.75 6.19 9.44
N PRO A 388 1.90 5.76 8.90
CA PRO A 388 3.17 6.43 9.12
C PRO A 388 3.12 7.90 8.65
N PRO A 389 3.95 8.79 9.23
CA PRO A 389 4.04 10.19 8.78
C PRO A 389 4.40 10.30 7.30
N SER A 390 3.90 11.36 6.66
CA SER A 390 4.22 11.66 5.26
C SER A 390 5.57 12.36 5.16
N TYR A 391 6.45 11.92 4.26
CA TYR A 391 7.61 12.71 3.86
C TYR A 391 7.28 13.69 2.73
N GLY A 392 6.27 13.38 1.90
CA GLY A 392 5.91 14.17 0.73
C GLY A 392 5.61 15.64 1.06
N GLY A 393 4.93 15.89 2.19
CA GLY A 393 4.62 17.24 2.65
C GLY A 393 5.83 18.11 2.97
N ARG A 394 6.99 17.51 3.27
CA ARG A 394 8.25 18.22 3.43
C ARG A 394 9.01 18.29 2.10
N THR A 395 9.23 17.15 1.44
CA THR A 395 10.11 17.08 0.28
C THR A 395 9.61 17.88 -0.92
N VAL A 396 8.29 17.89 -1.17
CA VAL A 396 7.68 18.68 -2.25
C VAL A 396 7.84 20.18 -2.00
N PHE A 397 7.69 20.59 -0.74
CA PHE A 397 7.84 21.99 -0.35
C PHE A 397 9.30 22.45 -0.38
N ASP A 398 10.21 21.67 0.19
CA ASP A 398 11.65 21.97 0.22
C ASP A 398 12.23 22.06 -1.20
N LEU A 399 11.85 21.13 -2.10
CA LEU A 399 12.28 21.18 -3.50
C LEU A 399 11.77 22.44 -4.20
N ARG A 400 10.50 22.80 -3.99
CA ARG A 400 9.92 24.01 -4.56
C ARG A 400 10.65 25.27 -4.08
N LEU A 401 10.85 25.40 -2.77
CA LEU A 401 11.52 26.55 -2.18
C LEU A 401 12.94 26.68 -2.71
N ARG A 402 13.67 25.56 -2.78
CA ARG A 402 15.04 25.54 -3.30
C ARG A 402 15.12 26.00 -4.75
N MET A 403 14.22 25.53 -5.61
CA MET A 403 14.17 25.97 -7.01
C MET A 403 13.85 27.45 -7.15
N ARG A 404 12.97 27.98 -6.29
CA ARG A 404 12.64 29.40 -6.29
C ARG A 404 13.82 30.25 -5.81
N GLU A 405 14.46 29.84 -4.71
CA GLU A 405 15.65 30.48 -4.16
C GLU A 405 16.77 30.59 -5.20
N LEU A 406 17.05 29.51 -5.95
CA LEU A 406 18.05 29.51 -7.01
C LEU A 406 17.72 30.43 -8.18
N VAL A 407 16.44 30.63 -8.50
CA VAL A 407 16.02 31.51 -9.60
C VAL A 407 15.97 32.98 -9.16
N GLU A 408 15.66 33.22 -7.89
CA GLU A 408 15.49 34.57 -7.31
C GLU A 408 16.74 35.09 -6.58
N SER A 409 17.84 34.33 -6.57
CA SER A 409 19.11 34.75 -5.97
C SER A 409 19.69 35.99 -6.66
N GLU A 410 20.58 36.70 -5.95
CA GLU A 410 21.30 37.87 -6.47
C GLU A 410 22.07 37.56 -7.77
N GLU A 411 22.55 36.31 -7.88
CA GLU A 411 23.03 35.71 -9.13
C GLU A 411 21.99 34.68 -9.62
N PRO A 412 21.03 35.06 -10.48
CA PRO A 412 19.94 34.17 -10.90
C PRO A 412 20.47 32.91 -11.58
N THR A 413 20.22 31.75 -10.98
CA THR A 413 20.64 30.45 -11.51
C THR A 413 19.53 29.81 -12.34
N ARG A 414 19.90 29.26 -13.49
CA ARG A 414 19.00 28.46 -14.32
C ARG A 414 18.92 27.03 -13.77
N VAL A 415 17.70 26.50 -13.65
CA VAL A 415 17.45 25.21 -13.00
C VAL A 415 16.86 24.21 -13.98
N VAL A 416 17.43 23.00 -14.04
CA VAL A 416 16.89 21.81 -14.71
C VAL A 416 16.64 20.74 -13.65
N LEU A 417 15.43 20.19 -13.61
CA LEU A 417 15.08 19.09 -12.73
C LEU A 417 15.41 17.75 -13.37
N VAL A 418 16.19 16.94 -12.67
CA VAL A 418 16.48 15.56 -13.04
C VAL A 418 15.91 14.64 -11.97
N ALA A 419 15.04 13.72 -12.37
CA ALA A 419 14.26 12.90 -11.45
C ALA A 419 14.28 11.42 -11.85
N HIS A 420 14.62 10.57 -10.89
CA HIS A 420 14.67 9.12 -11.03
C HIS A 420 13.66 8.45 -10.11
N SER A 421 12.95 7.43 -10.60
CA SER A 421 12.08 6.58 -9.77
C SER A 421 11.07 7.40 -8.95
N GLN A 422 11.00 7.20 -7.63
CA GLN A 422 10.14 7.98 -6.72
C GLN A 422 10.38 9.50 -6.82
N GLY A 423 11.58 9.93 -7.22
CA GLY A 423 11.88 11.34 -7.50
C GLY A 423 11.01 11.93 -8.61
N THR A 424 10.51 11.13 -9.57
CA THR A 424 9.62 11.62 -10.63
C THR A 424 8.25 12.00 -10.08
N ILE A 425 7.77 11.28 -9.05
CA ILE A 425 6.53 11.58 -8.33
C ILE A 425 6.66 12.88 -7.56
N ILE A 426 7.79 13.05 -6.87
CA ILE A 426 8.12 14.26 -6.11
C ILE A 426 8.23 15.46 -7.06
N ALA A 427 8.97 15.32 -8.15
CA ALA A 427 9.13 16.37 -9.16
C ALA A 427 7.79 16.76 -9.79
N ALA A 428 6.99 15.79 -10.23
CA ALA A 428 5.66 16.05 -10.78
C ALA A 428 4.75 16.76 -9.77
N ALA A 429 4.69 16.29 -8.52
CA ALA A 429 3.91 16.93 -7.46
C ALA A 429 4.37 18.36 -7.17
N THR A 430 5.68 18.60 -7.20
CA THR A 430 6.30 19.91 -7.00
C THR A 430 5.93 20.88 -8.12
N LEU A 431 6.03 20.43 -9.38
CA LEU A 431 5.66 21.24 -10.54
C LEU A 431 4.15 21.51 -10.62
N MET A 432 3.29 20.61 -10.14
CA MET A 432 1.86 20.88 -10.00
C MET A 432 1.55 21.98 -8.98
N GLN A 433 2.48 22.25 -8.06
CA GLN A 433 2.34 23.27 -7.02
C GLN A 433 3.10 24.56 -7.33
N THR A 434 3.75 24.69 -8.49
CA THR A 434 4.25 26.00 -8.95
C THR A 434 3.05 26.89 -9.33
N ILE A 435 3.16 28.17 -9.00
CA ILE A 435 2.05 29.12 -9.03
C ILE A 435 2.40 30.29 -9.95
N GLU A 436 3.68 30.64 -10.00
CA GLU A 436 4.10 31.81 -10.74
C GLU A 436 4.40 31.44 -12.19
N PRO A 437 3.95 32.24 -13.18
CA PRO A 437 4.21 31.98 -14.59
C PRO A 437 5.71 31.88 -14.95
N LYS A 438 6.59 32.39 -14.09
CA LYS A 438 8.06 32.34 -14.18
C LYS A 438 8.67 31.03 -13.63
N GLU A 439 7.95 30.27 -12.80
CA GLU A 439 8.37 28.98 -12.23
C GLU A 439 8.24 27.85 -13.28
N ARG A 440 8.96 27.97 -14.41
CA ARG A 440 8.96 26.97 -15.50
C ARG A 440 10.30 26.25 -15.58
N TYR A 441 10.34 25.07 -15.00
CA TYR A 441 11.56 24.27 -14.90
C TYR A 441 11.53 23.13 -15.93
N PRO A 442 12.56 22.99 -16.79
CA PRO A 442 12.74 21.78 -17.57
C PRO A 442 12.85 20.55 -16.68
N LEU A 443 12.27 19.43 -17.11
CA LEU A 443 12.18 18.19 -16.37
C LEU A 443 12.73 17.03 -17.21
N LEU A 444 13.69 16.30 -16.65
CA LEU A 444 14.11 14.98 -17.11
C LEU A 444 13.59 13.94 -16.12
N THR A 445 12.76 13.02 -16.58
CA THR A 445 12.36 11.84 -15.80
C THR A 445 12.94 10.57 -16.39
N PHE A 446 13.27 9.60 -15.54
CA PHE A 446 13.60 8.25 -16.00
C PHE A 446 13.37 7.23 -14.90
N GLY A 447 13.18 5.99 -15.32
CA GLY A 447 12.60 4.95 -14.49
C GLY A 447 11.32 5.39 -13.80
N SER A 448 10.45 6.10 -14.52
CA SER A 448 9.34 6.87 -13.95
C SER A 448 8.10 6.01 -13.65
N PRO A 449 7.69 5.83 -12.37
CA PRO A 449 6.46 5.13 -12.00
C PRO A 449 5.17 5.93 -12.22
N LEU A 450 5.23 7.13 -12.81
CA LEU A 450 4.11 8.07 -12.92
C LEU A 450 2.85 7.41 -13.52
N ARG A 451 2.97 6.79 -14.70
CA ARG A 451 1.86 6.08 -15.33
C ARG A 451 1.63 4.71 -14.67
N ARG A 452 2.65 3.85 -14.75
CA ARG A 452 2.56 2.40 -14.48
C ARG A 452 2.11 2.07 -13.05
N LEU A 453 2.43 2.92 -12.07
CA LEU A 453 2.08 2.70 -10.67
C LEU A 453 1.11 3.77 -10.16
N TYR A 454 1.45 5.05 -10.34
CA TYR A 454 0.71 6.13 -9.68
C TYR A 454 -0.58 6.50 -10.41
N ALA A 455 -0.58 6.63 -11.74
CA ALA A 455 -1.79 6.96 -12.48
C ALA A 455 -2.83 5.84 -12.42
N CYS A 456 -2.40 4.58 -12.48
CA CYS A 456 -3.29 3.41 -12.38
C CYS A 456 -3.89 3.20 -10.98
N ASN A 457 -3.14 3.47 -9.90
CA ASN A 457 -3.67 3.29 -8.53
C ASN A 457 -4.26 4.57 -7.92
N PHE A 458 -3.83 5.73 -8.38
CA PHE A 458 -4.21 7.06 -7.86
C PHE A 458 -4.61 8.03 -9.00
N PRO A 459 -5.55 7.64 -9.90
CA PRO A 459 -5.88 8.41 -11.11
C PRO A 459 -6.42 9.81 -10.81
N ALA A 460 -7.05 10.01 -9.64
CA ALA A 460 -7.51 11.34 -9.21
C ALA A 460 -6.35 12.35 -9.01
N TYR A 461 -5.14 11.86 -8.77
CA TYR A 461 -3.97 12.68 -8.48
C TYR A 461 -3.01 12.78 -9.67
N PHE A 462 -2.71 11.64 -10.30
CA PHE A 462 -1.74 11.51 -11.40
C PHE A 462 -2.36 11.03 -12.72
N GLY A 463 -3.67 11.22 -12.92
CA GLY A 463 -4.34 10.85 -14.16
C GLY A 463 -3.76 11.55 -15.39
N ARG A 464 -3.97 10.97 -16.58
CA ARG A 464 -3.37 11.43 -17.84
C ARG A 464 -3.56 12.93 -18.11
N ASN A 465 -4.78 13.46 -17.91
CA ASN A 465 -5.08 14.89 -18.09
C ASN A 465 -4.24 15.79 -17.16
N THR A 466 -4.01 15.35 -15.92
CA THR A 466 -3.15 16.06 -14.98
C THR A 466 -1.70 16.04 -15.45
N LEU A 467 -1.21 14.90 -15.93
CA LEU A 467 0.15 14.80 -16.47
C LEU A 467 0.30 15.63 -17.75
N HIS A 468 -0.70 15.65 -18.65
CA HIS A 468 -0.71 16.53 -19.82
C HIS A 468 -0.71 18.02 -19.46
N ALA A 469 -1.23 18.41 -18.30
CA ALA A 469 -1.11 19.78 -17.82
C ALA A 469 0.35 20.15 -17.47
N LEU A 470 1.20 19.18 -17.12
CA LEU A 470 2.63 19.40 -16.88
C LEU A 470 3.43 19.58 -18.18
N THR A 471 2.98 19.01 -19.30
CA THR A 471 3.64 19.24 -20.61
C THR A 471 3.43 20.66 -21.10
N ASN A 472 2.31 21.26 -20.69
CA ASN A 472 1.88 22.60 -21.05
C ASN A 472 2.09 23.54 -19.86
N PHE A 473 3.34 23.87 -19.52
CA PHE A 473 3.63 24.94 -18.53
C PHE A 473 2.93 26.22 -18.98
N ALA A 474 1.74 26.48 -18.41
CA ALA A 474 0.80 27.46 -18.91
C ALA A 474 1.49 28.81 -19.00
N SER A 475 1.53 29.37 -20.21
CA SER A 475 2.01 30.73 -20.36
C SER A 475 0.98 31.71 -19.83
N ALA A 476 1.43 32.71 -19.05
CA ALA A 476 0.59 33.83 -18.64
C ALA A 476 0.04 34.56 -19.88
N ASP A 477 0.85 34.59 -20.94
CA ASP A 477 0.44 35.02 -22.26
C ASP A 477 -0.16 33.83 -23.03
N ARG A 478 -1.46 33.92 -23.31
CA ARG A 478 -2.22 32.90 -24.04
C ARG A 478 -1.77 32.74 -25.50
N PHE A 479 -1.00 33.70 -26.02
CA PHE A 479 -0.48 33.74 -27.39
C PHE A 479 1.00 33.34 -27.50
N ALA A 480 1.72 33.19 -26.39
CA ALA A 480 3.11 32.76 -26.42
C ALA A 480 3.23 31.30 -26.92
N PRO A 481 4.24 30.98 -27.76
CA PRO A 481 4.46 29.63 -28.25
C PRO A 481 4.59 28.63 -27.10
N ARG A 482 3.92 27.48 -27.22
CA ARG A 482 4.11 26.36 -26.29
C ARG A 482 5.54 25.85 -26.44
N THR A 483 6.35 26.00 -25.39
CA THR A 483 7.70 25.40 -25.35
C THR A 483 7.63 24.10 -24.55
N PRO A 484 7.73 22.93 -25.16
CA PRO A 484 7.82 21.68 -24.43
C PRO A 484 9.13 21.64 -23.62
N ARG A 485 9.07 21.12 -22.40
CA ARG A 485 10.17 21.20 -21.41
C ARG A 485 10.34 19.90 -20.62
N TRP A 486 9.77 18.80 -21.08
CA TRP A 486 9.80 17.52 -20.38
C TRP A 486 10.31 16.42 -21.32
N ILE A 487 11.33 15.70 -20.87
CA ILE A 487 11.80 14.45 -21.47
C ILE A 487 11.65 13.31 -20.45
N ASN A 488 11.10 12.17 -20.86
CA ASN A 488 11.01 10.94 -20.09
C ASN A 488 11.78 9.83 -20.81
N LEU A 489 12.90 9.40 -20.25
CA LEU A 489 13.65 8.24 -20.74
C LEU A 489 13.08 6.96 -20.12
N TRP A 490 12.78 5.96 -20.94
CA TRP A 490 12.24 4.69 -20.45
C TRP A 490 12.77 3.50 -21.26
N ALA A 491 12.78 2.32 -20.65
CA ALA A 491 13.24 1.07 -21.24
C ALA A 491 12.21 -0.05 -21.00
N LEU A 492 12.15 -1.06 -21.87
CA LEU A 492 11.24 -2.21 -21.70
C LEU A 492 11.67 -3.12 -20.55
N THR A 493 12.95 -3.09 -20.22
CA THR A 493 13.54 -3.84 -19.10
C THR A 493 13.35 -3.19 -17.73
N ASP A 494 12.78 -1.99 -17.65
CA ASP A 494 12.44 -1.37 -16.37
C ASP A 494 11.15 -1.94 -15.79
N PRO A 495 11.19 -2.60 -14.60
CA PRO A 495 10.01 -3.18 -14.00
C PRO A 495 9.05 -2.19 -13.34
N ILE A 496 9.46 -0.95 -13.13
CA ILE A 496 8.70 0.06 -12.41
C ILE A 496 8.38 1.23 -13.34
N GLY A 497 9.40 1.69 -14.06
CA GLY A 497 9.33 2.78 -15.02
C GLY A 497 8.65 2.40 -16.33
N GLY A 498 8.27 3.42 -17.09
CA GLY A 498 7.76 3.25 -18.44
C GLY A 498 7.46 4.58 -19.11
N TRP A 499 6.85 4.50 -20.30
CA TRP A 499 6.30 5.66 -21.00
C TRP A 499 5.22 6.37 -20.17
N VAL A 500 5.01 7.65 -20.45
CA VAL A 500 3.97 8.49 -19.83
C VAL A 500 2.79 8.68 -20.77
N PHE A 501 3.00 9.14 -22.01
CA PHE A 501 1.94 9.40 -22.99
C PHE A 501 2.00 8.49 -24.21
N ALA A 502 3.19 8.09 -24.65
CA ALA A 502 3.35 7.36 -25.90
C ALA A 502 4.48 6.33 -25.85
N THR A 503 4.24 5.18 -26.50
CA THR A 503 5.23 4.11 -26.70
C THR A 503 6.23 4.42 -27.83
N ARG A 504 5.93 5.43 -28.66
CA ARG A 504 6.84 6.06 -29.63
C ARG A 504 7.05 7.50 -29.15
N PRO A 505 8.27 8.03 -29.10
CA PRO A 505 9.33 8.00 -30.11
C PRO A 505 10.52 7.15 -29.67
N ALA A 506 10.91 6.19 -30.51
CA ALA A 506 12.11 5.39 -30.29
C ALA A 506 13.35 6.22 -30.63
N TYR A 507 14.38 6.11 -29.81
CA TYR A 507 15.73 6.40 -30.28
C TYR A 507 16.15 5.22 -31.17
N VAL A 508 15.73 5.26 -32.44
CA VAL A 508 15.93 4.29 -33.55
C VAL A 508 15.05 3.03 -33.50
N ASP A 509 14.18 2.89 -34.51
CA ASP A 509 13.74 1.59 -35.05
C ASP A 509 14.67 1.25 -36.24
N ALA A 510 14.91 -0.03 -36.57
CA ALA A 510 15.96 -0.41 -37.52
C ALA A 510 15.79 0.18 -38.94
N ASP A 511 14.57 0.57 -39.30
CA ASP A 511 14.20 1.14 -40.61
C ASP A 511 13.94 2.67 -40.57
N ASP A 512 13.89 3.29 -39.39
CA ASP A 512 13.61 4.73 -39.21
C ASP A 512 14.84 5.49 -38.68
N PRO A 513 15.15 6.70 -39.19
CA PRO A 513 16.23 7.52 -38.64
C PRO A 513 15.97 7.84 -37.15
N PRO A 514 17.01 7.85 -36.28
CA PRO A 514 16.86 8.21 -34.87
C PRO A 514 16.12 9.53 -34.74
N THR A 515 15.04 9.57 -33.96
CA THR A 515 14.43 10.85 -33.56
C THR A 515 15.50 11.64 -32.78
N PRO A 516 15.91 12.84 -33.26
CA PRO A 516 16.84 13.67 -32.53
C PRO A 516 16.30 13.98 -31.13
N MET A 517 17.16 13.98 -30.10
CA MET A 517 16.73 14.23 -28.71
C MET A 517 16.02 15.58 -28.53
N ARG A 518 16.28 16.55 -29.42
CA ARG A 518 15.58 17.83 -29.45
C ARG A 518 14.10 17.68 -29.86
N GLU A 519 13.79 16.74 -30.75
CA GLU A 519 12.42 16.49 -31.21
C GLU A 519 11.60 15.70 -30.19
N VAL A 520 12.26 14.91 -29.34
CA VAL A 520 11.64 14.19 -28.20
C VAL A 520 10.84 15.13 -27.29
N LEU A 521 11.27 16.39 -27.15
CA LEU A 521 10.53 17.41 -26.38
C LEU A 521 9.06 17.51 -26.80
N ASN A 522 8.75 17.30 -28.08
CA ASN A 522 7.38 17.37 -28.59
C ASN A 522 6.51 16.18 -28.14
N GLY A 523 7.11 15.04 -27.83
CA GLY A 523 6.44 13.79 -27.45
C GLY A 523 6.60 13.39 -25.98
N VAL A 524 7.47 14.07 -25.23
CA VAL A 524 7.89 13.76 -23.84
C VAL A 524 8.67 12.45 -23.73
N ASP A 525 8.09 11.33 -24.15
CA ASP A 525 8.70 10.03 -24.01
C ASP A 525 9.86 9.84 -24.98
N CYS A 526 10.87 9.08 -24.58
CA CYS A 526 11.95 8.59 -25.41
C CYS A 526 12.32 7.18 -24.95
N ARG A 527 12.08 6.20 -25.83
CA ARG A 527 12.48 4.83 -25.54
C ARG A 527 13.98 4.69 -25.75
N VAL A 528 14.66 4.25 -24.70
CA VAL A 528 16.08 3.86 -24.72
C VAL A 528 16.16 2.35 -24.93
N PHE A 529 17.21 1.91 -25.62
CA PHE A 529 17.51 0.49 -25.78
C PHE A 529 17.76 -0.20 -24.44
N ASP A 530 17.35 -1.47 -24.35
CA ASP A 530 17.54 -2.23 -23.11
C ASP A 530 19.01 -2.53 -22.81
N VAL A 531 19.90 -2.45 -23.80
CA VAL A 531 21.34 -2.69 -23.68
C VAL A 531 22.12 -1.62 -24.42
N ARG A 532 23.37 -1.40 -24.01
CA ARG A 532 24.19 -0.31 -24.54
C ARG A 532 24.75 -0.70 -25.91
N GLN A 533 24.51 0.13 -26.92
CA GLN A 533 25.18 0.04 -28.21
C GLN A 533 26.63 0.57 -28.08
N GLN A 534 27.60 -0.13 -28.66
CA GLN A 534 28.99 0.29 -28.72
C GLN A 534 29.22 1.27 -29.89
N PHE A 535 28.66 1.00 -31.07
CA PHE A 535 28.83 1.84 -32.27
C PHE A 535 27.51 2.11 -33.00
N PRO A 536 26.80 3.21 -32.69
CA PRO A 536 25.47 3.50 -33.27
C PRO A 536 25.44 3.78 -34.79
N ARG A 537 26.60 3.98 -35.44
CA ARG A 537 26.69 4.50 -36.84
C ARG A 537 27.31 3.52 -37.85
N VAL A 538 27.77 2.33 -37.43
CA VAL A 538 28.57 1.46 -38.31
C VAL A 538 27.72 0.37 -39.01
N GLY A 539 26.43 0.27 -38.72
CA GLY A 539 25.59 -0.80 -39.26
C GLY A 539 25.82 -2.13 -38.52
N ASP A 540 24.71 -2.86 -38.35
CA ASP A 540 24.52 -4.14 -37.67
C ASP A 540 25.14 -4.33 -36.26
N TYR A 541 24.38 -3.83 -35.28
CA TYR A 541 24.11 -4.51 -33.99
C TYR A 541 25.28 -4.84 -33.07
N ASP A 542 26.23 -3.91 -32.90
CA ASP A 542 27.28 -4.04 -31.88
C ASP A 542 26.78 -3.65 -30.48
N VAL A 543 26.02 -4.55 -29.86
CA VAL A 543 25.68 -4.49 -28.44
C VAL A 543 26.76 -5.21 -27.64
N SER A 544 27.25 -4.53 -26.60
CA SER A 544 28.36 -5.05 -25.79
C SER A 544 28.08 -6.46 -25.30
N ARG A 545 29.04 -7.39 -25.48
CA ARG A 545 28.97 -8.76 -24.95
C ARG A 545 28.82 -8.81 -23.43
N ASP A 546 29.27 -7.77 -22.72
CA ASP A 546 29.12 -7.59 -21.28
C ASP A 546 28.10 -6.48 -20.93
N GLY A 547 27.30 -6.05 -21.90
CA GLY A 547 26.40 -4.92 -21.78
C GLY A 547 25.41 -5.07 -20.63
N ALA A 548 25.50 -4.18 -19.65
CA ALA A 548 24.51 -4.10 -18.58
C ALA A 548 23.13 -3.74 -19.16
N VAL A 549 22.12 -4.47 -18.72
CA VAL A 549 20.72 -4.15 -19.02
C VAL A 549 20.38 -2.81 -18.36
N CYS A 550 19.64 -1.94 -19.06
CA CYS A 550 19.24 -0.63 -18.55
C CYS A 550 18.45 -0.77 -17.24
N GLY A 551 17.42 -1.63 -17.24
CA GLY A 551 16.65 -1.91 -16.03
C GLY A 551 16.10 -0.64 -15.40
N HIS A 552 16.02 -0.60 -14.06
CA HIS A 552 15.47 0.55 -13.36
C HIS A 552 16.47 1.69 -13.11
N SER A 553 17.77 1.41 -13.01
CA SER A 553 18.78 2.39 -12.57
C SER A 553 19.90 2.63 -13.59
N GLY A 554 20.01 1.83 -14.65
CA GLY A 554 21.09 1.91 -15.64
C GLY A 554 20.91 3.02 -16.68
N PHE A 555 20.19 4.09 -16.36
CA PHE A 555 19.98 5.26 -17.21
C PHE A 555 21.13 6.28 -17.09
N TRP A 556 21.73 6.41 -15.90
CA TRP A 556 22.76 7.42 -15.62
C TRP A 556 24.01 7.30 -16.51
N ASP A 557 24.37 6.07 -16.87
CA ASP A 557 25.56 5.76 -17.69
C ASP A 557 25.26 5.76 -19.19
N ARG A 558 24.09 6.25 -19.60
CA ARG A 558 23.62 6.25 -21.00
C ARG A 558 23.96 7.56 -21.69
N SER A 559 24.34 7.47 -22.96
CA SER A 559 24.57 8.66 -23.80
C SER A 559 23.30 9.50 -23.97
N GLU A 560 22.15 8.83 -23.92
CA GLU A 560 20.81 9.36 -24.05
C GLU A 560 20.45 10.23 -22.85
N TYR A 561 20.92 9.86 -21.66
CA TYR A 561 20.80 10.70 -20.46
C TYR A 561 21.56 12.01 -20.63
N ALA A 562 22.84 11.96 -21.01
CA ALA A 562 23.66 13.16 -21.24
C ALA A 562 23.03 14.06 -22.31
N LYS A 563 22.64 13.50 -23.45
CA LYS A 563 21.97 14.24 -24.53
C LYS A 563 20.67 14.89 -24.08
N ALA A 564 19.87 14.21 -23.24
CA ALA A 564 18.63 14.78 -22.72
C ALA A 564 18.90 15.94 -21.77
N VAL A 565 19.93 15.83 -20.92
CA VAL A 565 20.40 16.93 -20.07
C VAL A 565 20.85 18.12 -20.93
N ASP A 566 21.68 17.90 -21.94
CA ASP A 566 22.17 18.96 -22.84
C ASP A 566 21.02 19.70 -23.54
N VAL A 567 20.04 18.95 -24.04
CA VAL A 567 18.84 19.52 -24.68
C VAL A 567 18.06 20.39 -23.69
N LEU A 568 17.85 19.95 -22.46
CA LEU A 568 17.12 20.70 -21.45
C LEU A 568 17.91 21.89 -20.91
N GLN A 569 19.24 21.80 -20.83
CA GLN A 569 20.12 22.91 -20.48
C GLN A 569 20.08 24.00 -21.55
N ALA A 570 20.11 23.64 -22.83
CA ALA A 570 19.99 24.59 -23.94
C ALA A 570 18.65 25.37 -23.93
N LEU A 571 17.59 24.85 -23.30
CA LEU A 571 16.31 25.56 -23.13
C LEU A 571 16.36 26.69 -22.08
N VAL A 572 17.38 26.70 -21.23
CA VAL A 572 17.52 27.69 -20.15
C VAL A 572 18.81 28.52 -20.27
N ALA A 573 19.83 28.00 -20.95
CA ALA A 573 21.09 28.67 -21.23
C ALA A 573 21.51 28.44 -22.70
N PRO A 574 20.89 29.15 -23.67
CA PRO A 574 21.20 28.98 -25.09
C PRO A 574 22.59 29.51 -25.48
N ASP A 575 23.15 30.46 -24.72
CA ASP A 575 24.41 31.16 -25.05
C ASP A 575 25.63 30.66 -24.24
N SER A 576 25.49 29.60 -23.46
CA SER A 576 26.60 29.06 -22.66
C SER A 576 27.47 28.10 -23.47
N ASP A 577 28.71 28.50 -23.75
CA ASP A 577 29.75 27.62 -24.29
C ASP A 577 30.12 26.53 -23.27
N GLY A 578 29.48 25.37 -23.38
CA GLY A 578 30.09 24.06 -23.14
C GLY A 578 30.32 23.56 -21.70
N THR A 579 30.21 24.36 -20.64
CA THR A 579 30.39 23.83 -19.27
C THR A 579 29.41 24.41 -18.26
N VAL A 580 28.41 23.61 -17.91
CA VAL A 580 27.50 23.88 -16.79
C VAL A 580 27.85 22.91 -15.67
N ASN A 581 28.02 23.43 -14.45
CA ASN A 581 28.26 22.64 -13.22
C ASN A 581 27.12 21.63 -13.00
N ALA A 582 27.20 20.46 -13.65
CA ALA A 582 26.30 19.36 -13.40
C ALA A 582 26.66 18.75 -12.04
N THR A 583 25.68 18.62 -11.16
CA THR A 583 25.85 17.74 -10.01
C THR A 583 26.14 16.34 -10.55
N ALA A 584 27.29 15.78 -10.19
CA ALA A 584 27.67 14.45 -10.65
C ALA A 584 26.56 13.44 -10.31
N PRO A 585 26.29 12.45 -11.19
CA PRO A 585 25.32 11.41 -10.89
C PRO A 585 25.68 10.73 -9.56
N PRO A 586 24.69 10.33 -8.75
CA PRO A 586 24.97 9.62 -7.51
C PRO A 586 25.74 8.33 -7.84
N THR A 587 26.86 8.10 -7.14
CA THR A 587 27.63 6.86 -7.28
C THR A 587 26.77 5.66 -6.88
N ALA A 588 26.65 4.69 -7.80
CA ALA A 588 25.74 3.53 -7.70
C ALA A 588 26.02 2.58 -6.52
#